data_AF-A0A1Q7FBR1-F1
#
_entry.id   AF-A0A1Q7FBR1-F1
#
_cell.length_a   1.000
_cell.length_b   1.000
_cell.length_c   1.000
_cell.angle_alpha   90.00
_cell.angle_beta   90.00
_cell.angle_gamma   90.00
#
_symmetry.space_group_name_H-M   'P 1'
#
loop_
_entity.id
_entity.type
_entity.pdbx_description
1 polymer ?
#
loop_
_entity_poly.entity_id
_entity_poly.type
_entity_poly.pdbx_seq_one_letter_code
_entity_poly.pdbx_strand_id
1 'polypeptide(L)'
;MDAAVQAFRPLPGEDHTTPALPEVASWIAIYEELSSVLRLVLSRLDGNGQSADIERQLGWIEERLALWRDRHQALAGVSIDRRDHSVTYAGRYLKLTRREADLLDFLVRHPGRPFTTRQLTILAWQNSRLSDAQVRTYMMRLRRRLREVGLAGLITIVRNRGYGAELPRSSAIR
;
A
#
# COMPACT_ATOMS: atom_id res chain seq x y z
N MET A 1 -2.66 37.94 -14.47
CA MET A 1 -3.94 37.21 -14.31
C MET A 1 -3.65 36.10 -13.32
N ASP A 2 -4.05 36.31 -12.08
CA ASP A 2 -3.61 35.60 -10.88
C ASP A 2 -4.16 34.17 -10.91
N ALA A 3 -3.32 33.20 -11.32
CA ALA A 3 -3.64 31.79 -11.17
C ALA A 3 -3.45 31.46 -9.69
N ALA A 4 -4.46 31.80 -8.88
CA ALA A 4 -4.52 31.44 -7.48
C ALA A 4 -4.23 29.95 -7.36
N VAL A 5 -3.08 29.64 -6.75
CA VAL A 5 -2.62 28.31 -6.40
C VAL A 5 -3.73 27.63 -5.62
N GLN A 6 -4.50 26.77 -6.27
CA GLN A 6 -5.53 26.02 -5.59
C GLN A 6 -4.85 24.84 -4.91
N ALA A 7 -4.29 25.09 -3.73
CA ALA A 7 -3.74 24.04 -2.88
C ALA A 7 -4.78 22.92 -2.77
N PHE A 8 -4.39 21.69 -3.07
CA PHE A 8 -5.29 20.55 -2.98
C PHE A 8 -5.82 20.48 -1.54
N ARG A 9 -7.14 20.47 -1.40
CA ARG A 9 -7.81 20.40 -0.09
C ARG A 9 -8.27 18.97 0.18
N PRO A 10 -8.44 18.58 1.44
CA PRO A 10 -9.15 17.35 1.80
C PRO A 10 -10.41 17.18 0.96
N LEU A 11 -10.62 15.96 0.45
CA LEU A 11 -11.82 15.68 -0.34
C LEU A 11 -13.07 15.81 0.55
N PRO A 12 -14.20 16.34 0.04
CA PRO A 12 -15.43 16.41 0.82
C PRO A 12 -15.83 15.05 1.38
N GLY A 13 -16.21 15.01 2.66
CA GLY A 13 -16.61 13.78 3.36
C GLY A 13 -15.44 12.93 3.88
N GLU A 14 -14.20 13.38 3.74
CA GLU A 14 -13.04 12.71 4.31
C GLU A 14 -13.01 12.81 5.84
N ASP A 15 -13.16 11.68 6.53
CA ASP A 15 -13.11 11.59 7.99
C ASP A 15 -11.98 10.67 8.47
N HIS A 16 -10.87 11.26 8.94
CA HIS A 16 -9.73 10.52 9.49
C HIS A 16 -10.00 9.81 10.80
N THR A 17 -11.16 10.04 11.42
CA THR A 17 -11.52 9.38 12.66
C THR A 17 -12.26 8.08 12.42
N THR A 18 -12.67 7.78 11.17
CA THR A 18 -13.38 6.54 10.84
C THR A 18 -12.63 5.31 11.34
N PRO A 19 -13.28 4.42 12.11
CA PRO A 19 -12.70 3.15 12.52
C PRO A 19 -12.90 2.04 11.45
N ALA A 20 -13.65 2.32 10.39
CA ALA A 20 -14.04 1.32 9.39
C ALA A 20 -12.90 1.04 8.41
N LEU A 21 -12.26 -0.13 8.54
CA LEU A 21 -11.21 -0.58 7.60
C LEU A 21 -11.62 -0.55 6.11
N PRO A 22 -12.85 -0.96 5.72
CA PRO A 22 -13.27 -0.85 4.32
C PRO A 22 -13.30 0.60 3.81
N GLU A 23 -13.71 1.54 4.65
CA GLU A 23 -13.75 2.96 4.28
C GLU A 23 -12.33 3.53 4.14
N VAL A 24 -11.43 3.19 5.08
CA VAL A 24 -10.00 3.51 4.98
C VAL A 24 -9.41 2.96 3.68
N ALA A 25 -9.73 1.72 3.31
CA ALA A 25 -9.27 1.12 2.05
C ALA A 25 -9.82 1.86 0.82
N SER A 26 -11.06 2.35 0.85
CA SER A 26 -11.62 3.19 -0.21
C SER A 26 -10.86 4.51 -0.36
N TRP A 27 -10.53 5.19 0.74
CA TRP A 27 -9.74 6.41 0.69
C TRP A 27 -8.33 6.17 0.14
N ILE A 28 -7.68 5.06 0.52
CA ILE A 28 -6.40 4.65 -0.07
C ILE A 28 -6.54 4.51 -1.59
N ALA A 29 -7.56 3.80 -2.08
CA ALA A 29 -7.78 3.62 -3.51
C ALA A 29 -8.01 4.95 -4.25
N ILE A 30 -8.78 5.87 -3.66
CA ILE A 30 -9.03 7.20 -4.24
C ILE A 30 -7.72 7.97 -4.40
N TYR A 31 -6.93 8.11 -3.33
CA TYR A 31 -5.68 8.85 -3.38
C TYR A 31 -4.61 8.17 -4.23
N GLU A 32 -4.60 6.83 -4.30
CA GLU A 32 -3.76 6.10 -5.26
C GLU A 32 -4.06 6.51 -6.69
N GLU A 33 -5.33 6.52 -7.10
CA GLU A 33 -5.72 6.88 -8.46
C GLU A 33 -5.47 8.37 -8.76
N LEU A 34 -5.71 9.26 -7.79
CA LEU A 34 -5.33 10.67 -7.97
C LEU A 34 -3.81 10.84 -8.14
N SER A 35 -3.01 10.14 -7.34
CA SER A 35 -1.55 10.16 -7.47
C SER A 35 -1.09 9.60 -8.81
N SER A 36 -1.77 8.56 -9.34
CA SER A 36 -1.42 7.93 -10.61
C SER A 36 -1.64 8.89 -11.77
N VAL A 37 -2.76 9.63 -11.76
CA VAL A 37 -3.08 10.65 -12.75
C VAL A 37 -2.05 11.79 -12.72
N LEU A 38 -1.72 12.33 -11.55
CA LEU A 38 -0.73 13.42 -11.46
C LEU A 38 0.66 12.98 -11.93
N ARG A 39 1.11 11.77 -11.57
CA ARG A 39 2.37 11.22 -12.09
C ARG A 39 2.34 11.05 -13.62
N LEU A 40 1.21 10.61 -14.18
CA LEU A 40 1.04 10.52 -15.64
C LEU A 40 1.11 11.90 -16.30
N VAL A 41 0.45 12.92 -15.74
CA VAL A 41 0.52 14.29 -16.25
C VAL A 41 1.97 14.79 -16.20
N LEU A 42 2.66 14.66 -15.08
CA LEU A 42 4.08 15.06 -14.95
C LEU A 42 4.97 14.38 -15.98
N SER A 43 4.74 13.08 -16.24
CA SER A 43 5.52 12.34 -17.24
C SER A 43 5.37 12.87 -18.68
N ARG A 44 4.35 13.68 -18.96
CA ARG A 44 4.06 14.29 -20.28
C ARG A 44 4.45 15.76 -20.38
N LEU A 45 4.82 16.40 -19.27
CA LEU A 45 5.22 17.81 -19.28
C LEU A 45 6.73 17.92 -19.51
N ASP A 46 7.13 18.79 -20.43
CA ASP A 46 8.53 18.88 -20.92
C ASP A 46 9.50 19.64 -19.97
N GLY A 47 9.29 19.59 -18.65
CA GLY A 47 10.20 20.21 -17.66
C GLY A 47 10.15 21.74 -17.59
N ASN A 48 9.23 22.38 -18.32
CA ASN A 48 8.96 23.82 -18.21
C ASN A 48 8.32 24.11 -16.83
N GLY A 49 8.39 25.35 -16.34
CA GLY A 49 7.90 25.77 -15.01
C GLY A 49 6.42 25.50 -14.66
N GLN A 50 5.66 24.87 -15.56
CA GLN A 50 4.32 24.33 -15.32
C GLN A 50 4.31 23.05 -14.47
N SER A 51 5.43 22.31 -14.33
CA SER A 51 5.46 21.07 -13.53
C SER A 51 5.43 21.34 -12.02
N ALA A 52 5.99 22.46 -11.57
CA ALA A 52 6.20 22.75 -10.15
C ALA A 52 4.90 22.79 -9.33
N ASP A 53 3.78 23.23 -9.91
CA ASP A 53 2.49 23.19 -9.22
C ASP A 53 1.96 21.77 -9.06
N ILE A 54 2.04 20.98 -10.12
CA ILE A 54 1.59 19.59 -10.12
C ILE A 54 2.48 18.74 -9.20
N GLU A 55 3.78 19.00 -9.13
CA GLU A 55 4.70 18.37 -8.17
C GLU A 55 4.29 18.66 -6.73
N ARG A 56 3.94 19.92 -6.39
CA ARG A 56 3.42 20.25 -5.06
C ARG A 56 2.11 19.54 -4.75
N GLN A 57 1.19 19.48 -5.71
CA GLN A 57 -0.08 18.76 -5.55
C GLN A 57 0.14 17.26 -5.37
N LEU A 58 1.04 16.65 -6.17
CA LEU A 58 1.40 15.25 -6.02
C LEU A 58 1.99 14.97 -4.64
N GLY A 59 2.91 15.82 -4.16
CA GLY A 59 3.49 15.70 -2.82
C GLY A 59 2.40 15.69 -1.73
N TRP A 60 1.46 16.63 -1.80
CA TRP A 60 0.32 16.66 -0.87
C TRP A 60 -0.52 15.39 -0.93
N ILE A 61 -0.82 14.87 -2.13
CA ILE A 61 -1.61 13.64 -2.30
C ILE A 61 -0.85 12.42 -1.78
N GLU A 62 0.46 12.35 -2.01
CA GLU A 62 1.30 11.25 -1.54
C GLU A 62 1.42 11.23 -0.01
N GLU A 63 1.57 12.40 0.62
CA GLU A 63 1.52 12.55 2.08
C GLU A 63 0.16 12.10 2.62
N ARG A 64 -0.93 12.52 1.97
CA ARG A 64 -2.28 12.14 2.36
C ARG A 64 -2.54 10.63 2.23
N LEU A 65 -2.05 10.03 1.15
CA LEU A 65 -2.09 8.59 0.92
C LEU A 65 -1.29 7.82 1.98
N ALA A 66 -0.12 8.34 2.38
CA ALA A 66 0.68 7.74 3.44
C ALA A 66 -0.07 7.73 4.78
N LEU A 67 -0.71 8.84 5.16
CA LEU A 67 -1.52 8.92 6.37
C LEU A 67 -2.63 7.86 6.41
N TRP A 68 -3.34 7.65 5.30
CA TRP A 68 -4.38 6.62 5.23
C TRP A 68 -3.83 5.19 5.32
N ARG A 69 -2.68 4.91 4.68
CA ARG A 69 -2.00 3.60 4.76
C ARG A 69 -1.51 3.30 6.17
N ASP A 70 -1.00 4.31 6.88
CA ASP A 70 -0.56 4.16 8.27
C ASP A 70 -1.76 3.93 9.19
N ARG A 71 -2.86 4.66 8.96
CA ARG A 71 -4.12 4.43 9.68
C ARG A 71 -4.69 3.04 9.46
N HIS A 72 -4.65 2.52 8.23
CA HIS A 72 -5.11 1.17 7.89
C HIS A 72 -4.37 0.10 8.71
N GLN A 73 -3.05 0.23 8.79
CA GLN A 73 -2.18 -0.63 9.60
C GLN A 73 -2.47 -0.51 11.09
N ALA A 74 -2.56 0.73 11.60
CA ALA A 74 -2.86 1.01 13.01
C ALA A 74 -4.22 0.44 13.44
N LEU A 75 -5.27 0.66 12.65
CA LEU A 75 -6.62 0.13 12.91
C LEU A 75 -6.68 -1.40 12.83
N ALA A 76 -5.75 -2.05 12.14
CA ALA A 76 -5.62 -3.50 12.11
C ALA A 76 -4.71 -4.06 13.23
N GLY A 77 -4.03 -3.20 13.99
CA GLY A 77 -3.03 -3.62 14.98
C GLY A 77 -1.80 -4.30 14.35
N VAL A 78 -1.54 -4.05 13.06
CA VAL A 78 -0.41 -4.60 12.31
C VAL A 78 0.61 -3.49 12.10
N SER A 79 1.86 -3.72 12.47
CA SER A 79 2.96 -2.81 12.19
C SER A 79 3.97 -3.48 11.25
N ILE A 80 4.34 -2.81 10.16
CA ILE A 80 5.36 -3.27 9.21
C ILE A 80 6.53 -2.28 9.23
N ASP A 81 7.70 -2.75 9.65
CA ASP A 81 8.92 -1.96 9.59
C ASP A 81 9.68 -2.27 8.30
N ARG A 82 9.80 -1.27 7.42
CA ARG A 82 10.51 -1.40 6.14
C ARG A 82 12.02 -1.41 6.27
N ARG A 83 12.57 -0.78 7.31
CA ARG A 83 14.02 -0.72 7.57
C ARG A 83 14.50 -2.03 8.19
N ASP A 84 13.75 -2.52 9.17
CA ASP A 84 14.03 -3.78 9.84
C ASP A 84 13.46 -4.99 9.08
N HIS A 85 12.67 -4.79 8.02
CA HIS A 85 12.00 -5.86 7.29
C HIS A 85 11.25 -6.79 8.25
N SER A 86 10.40 -6.24 9.11
CA SER A 86 9.73 -7.00 10.16
C SER A 86 8.25 -6.64 10.29
N VAL A 87 7.51 -7.55 10.91
CA VAL A 87 6.07 -7.40 11.17
C VAL A 87 5.83 -7.63 12.65
N THR A 88 5.00 -6.78 13.25
CA THR A 88 4.49 -6.99 14.61
C THR A 88 2.97 -7.05 14.59
N TYR A 89 2.39 -8.05 15.24
CA TYR A 89 0.95 -8.18 15.43
C TYR A 89 0.65 -8.88 16.75
N ALA A 90 -0.29 -8.33 17.53
CA ALA A 90 -0.68 -8.86 18.84
C ALA A 90 0.53 -9.18 19.76
N GLY A 91 1.53 -8.28 19.78
CA GLY A 91 2.75 -8.43 20.58
C GLY A 91 3.77 -9.44 20.04
N ARG A 92 3.49 -10.13 18.93
CA ARG A 92 4.39 -11.09 18.30
C ARG A 92 5.19 -10.44 17.18
N TYR A 93 6.50 -10.62 17.22
CA TYR A 93 7.45 -10.11 16.23
C TYR A 93 7.85 -11.18 15.22
N LEU A 94 7.92 -10.82 13.94
CA LEU A 94 8.38 -11.67 12.84
C LEU A 94 9.36 -10.92 11.96
N LYS A 95 10.64 -11.33 11.98
CA LYS A 95 11.65 -10.86 11.04
C LYS A 95 11.44 -11.49 9.68
N LEU A 96 11.27 -10.71 8.62
CA LEU A 96 11.16 -11.19 7.25
C LEU A 96 12.49 -11.07 6.51
N THR A 97 12.65 -11.86 5.44
CA THR A 97 13.67 -11.52 4.45
C THR A 97 13.25 -10.26 3.70
N ARG A 98 14.20 -9.53 3.12
CA ARG A 98 13.91 -8.32 2.32
C ARG A 98 12.83 -8.58 1.26
N ARG A 99 12.93 -9.69 0.52
CA ARG A 99 11.98 -10.03 -0.56
C ARG A 99 10.57 -10.34 -0.05
N GLU A 100 10.48 -10.98 1.11
CA GLU A 100 9.19 -11.20 1.78
C GLU A 100 8.58 -9.88 2.27
N ALA A 101 9.40 -9.02 2.89
CA ALA A 101 8.97 -7.71 3.36
C ALA A 101 8.51 -6.81 2.21
N ASP A 102 9.26 -6.75 1.10
CA ASP A 102 8.90 -5.95 -0.08
C ASP A 102 7.54 -6.38 -0.65
N LEU A 103 7.28 -7.70 -0.73
CA LEU A 103 5.99 -8.22 -1.21
C LEU A 103 4.86 -7.90 -0.24
N LEU A 104 5.08 -8.07 1.06
CA LEU A 104 4.08 -7.79 2.08
C LEU A 104 3.73 -6.31 2.13
N ASP A 105 4.74 -5.44 2.22
CA ASP A 105 4.60 -3.99 2.23
C ASP A 105 3.85 -3.51 0.98
N PHE A 106 4.22 -4.04 -0.20
CA PHE A 106 3.50 -3.72 -1.43
C PHE A 106 2.03 -4.11 -1.35
N LEU A 107 1.68 -5.35 -0.99
CA LEU A 107 0.28 -5.78 -0.95
C LEU A 107 -0.54 -5.02 0.10
N VAL A 108 0.00 -4.80 1.31
CA VAL A 108 -0.70 -4.12 2.41
C VAL A 108 -0.96 -2.64 2.09
N ARG A 109 -0.08 -2.00 1.32
CA ARG A 109 -0.25 -0.63 0.84
C ARG A 109 -1.36 -0.47 -0.21
N HIS A 110 -1.81 -1.56 -0.85
CA HIS A 110 -2.81 -1.58 -1.90
C HIS A 110 -4.00 -2.49 -1.52
N PRO A 111 -4.75 -2.17 -0.45
CA PRO A 111 -5.83 -3.02 0.04
C PRO A 111 -6.91 -3.23 -1.01
N GLY A 112 -7.46 -4.46 -1.07
CA GLY A 112 -8.52 -4.82 -2.02
C GLY A 112 -8.08 -4.96 -3.48
N ARG A 113 -6.79 -4.75 -3.80
CA ARG A 113 -6.25 -4.91 -5.16
C ARG A 113 -5.43 -6.19 -5.28
N PRO A 114 -5.86 -7.17 -6.10
CA PRO A 114 -5.05 -8.34 -6.41
C PRO A 114 -4.04 -8.06 -7.54
N PHE A 115 -2.84 -8.65 -7.42
CA PHE A 115 -1.74 -8.52 -8.37
C PHE A 115 -1.23 -9.88 -8.82
N THR A 116 -1.00 -10.03 -10.12
CA THR A 116 -0.38 -11.22 -10.71
C THR A 116 1.09 -11.34 -10.29
N THR A 117 1.66 -12.54 -10.43
CA THR A 117 3.08 -12.78 -10.17
C THR A 117 3.98 -11.88 -11.01
N ARG A 118 3.65 -11.70 -12.29
CA ARG A 118 4.35 -10.80 -13.21
C ARG A 118 4.26 -9.33 -12.80
N GLN A 119 3.13 -8.89 -12.24
CA GLN A 119 3.04 -7.53 -11.71
C GLN A 119 3.89 -7.37 -10.46
N LEU A 120 3.91 -8.36 -9.57
CA LEU A 120 4.68 -8.31 -8.32
C LEU A 120 6.21 -8.30 -8.57
N THR A 121 6.72 -8.99 -9.59
CA THR A 121 8.15 -8.91 -9.94
C THR A 121 8.57 -7.49 -10.33
N ILE A 122 7.70 -6.75 -11.02
CA ILE A 122 7.96 -5.39 -11.49
C ILE A 122 7.69 -4.36 -10.39
N LEU A 123 6.50 -4.40 -9.78
CA LEU A 123 6.01 -3.34 -8.90
C LEU A 123 6.54 -3.46 -7.47
N ALA A 124 6.59 -4.67 -6.92
CA ALA A 124 7.03 -4.87 -5.53
C ALA A 124 8.57 -5.01 -5.44
N TRP A 125 9.18 -5.74 -6.37
CA TRP A 125 10.61 -6.03 -6.32
C TRP A 125 11.48 -5.15 -7.20
N GLN A 126 10.89 -4.41 -8.15
CA GLN A 126 11.59 -3.53 -9.09
C GLN A 126 12.77 -4.24 -9.78
N ASN A 127 12.65 -5.55 -10.01
CA ASN A 127 13.75 -6.37 -10.51
C ASN A 127 13.23 -7.45 -11.47
N SER A 128 13.43 -7.19 -12.75
CA SER A 128 12.99 -8.05 -13.87
C SER A 128 13.74 -9.37 -14.00
N ARG A 129 14.82 -9.61 -13.22
CA ARG A 129 15.55 -10.88 -13.24
C ARG A 129 14.89 -11.98 -12.40
N LEU A 130 13.90 -11.62 -11.57
CA LEU A 130 13.18 -12.58 -10.75
C LEU A 130 11.98 -13.14 -11.51
N SER A 131 11.75 -14.45 -11.39
CA SER A 131 10.69 -15.15 -12.10
C SER A 131 9.38 -15.22 -11.32
N ASP A 132 8.29 -15.40 -12.05
CA ASP A 132 6.95 -15.66 -11.49
C ASP A 132 6.93 -16.84 -10.51
N ALA A 133 7.76 -17.87 -10.76
CA ALA A 133 7.89 -19.03 -9.88
C ALA A 133 8.55 -18.66 -8.54
N GLN A 134 9.51 -17.72 -8.55
CA GLN A 134 10.09 -17.21 -7.31
C GLN A 134 9.05 -16.44 -6.51
N VAL A 135 8.24 -15.57 -7.12
CA VAL A 135 7.15 -14.88 -6.41
C VAL A 135 6.21 -15.87 -5.72
N ARG A 136 5.77 -16.93 -6.42
CA ARG A 136 4.92 -17.98 -5.81
C ARG A 136 5.58 -18.64 -4.61
N THR A 137 6.88 -18.93 -4.71
CA THR A 137 7.65 -19.55 -3.62
C THR A 137 7.73 -18.62 -2.41
N TYR A 138 8.03 -17.34 -2.62
CA TYR A 138 8.07 -16.35 -1.55
C TYR A 138 6.68 -16.10 -0.94
N MET A 139 5.61 -16.04 -1.74
CA MET A 139 4.23 -15.95 -1.26
C MET A 139 3.84 -17.14 -0.38
N MET A 140 4.21 -18.36 -0.77
CA MET A 140 3.96 -19.56 0.02
C MET A 140 4.69 -19.51 1.38
N ARG A 141 5.98 -19.17 1.37
CA ARG A 141 6.79 -19.01 2.59
C ARG A 141 6.23 -17.92 3.49
N LEU A 142 5.98 -16.74 2.93
CA LEU A 142 5.44 -15.60 3.65
C LEU A 142 4.10 -15.93 4.31
N ARG A 143 3.16 -16.57 3.61
CA ARG A 143 1.88 -17.01 4.19
C ARG A 143 2.06 -17.97 5.36
N ARG A 144 3.02 -18.91 5.27
CA ARG A 144 3.33 -19.83 6.37
C ARG A 144 3.85 -19.07 7.59
N ARG A 145 4.79 -18.14 7.38
CA ARG A 145 5.40 -17.35 8.46
C ARG A 145 4.41 -16.40 9.11
N LEU A 146 3.56 -15.72 8.33
CA LEU A 146 2.50 -14.87 8.84
C LEU A 146 1.50 -15.63 9.74
N ARG A 147 1.25 -16.91 9.45
CA ARG A 147 0.41 -17.75 10.32
C ARG A 147 1.01 -17.92 11.73
N GLU A 148 2.33 -17.99 11.87
CA GLU A 148 3.03 -18.15 13.17
C GLU A 148 2.74 -16.98 14.11
N VAL A 149 2.53 -15.78 13.56
CA VAL A 149 2.16 -14.58 14.30
C VAL A 149 0.67 -14.25 14.29
N GLY A 150 -0.20 -15.15 13.80
CA GLY A 150 -1.65 -14.95 13.83
C GLY A 150 -2.24 -14.18 12.62
N LEU A 151 -1.46 -13.97 11.56
CA LEU A 151 -1.84 -13.27 10.33
C LEU A 151 -2.13 -14.21 9.15
N ALA A 152 -2.72 -15.38 9.43
CA ALA A 152 -2.92 -16.44 8.43
C ALA A 152 -3.77 -16.02 7.21
N GLY A 153 -4.72 -15.10 7.41
CA GLY A 153 -5.62 -14.58 6.38
C GLY A 153 -5.12 -13.34 5.66
N LEU A 154 -3.96 -12.78 6.06
CA LEU A 154 -3.52 -11.48 5.55
C LEU A 154 -3.32 -11.49 4.04
N ILE A 155 -2.66 -12.52 3.50
CA ILE A 155 -2.45 -12.65 2.05
C ILE A 155 -3.56 -13.51 1.46
N THR A 156 -4.33 -12.89 0.56
CA THR A 156 -5.45 -13.51 -0.14
C THR A 156 -5.04 -13.94 -1.54
N ILE A 157 -5.73 -14.96 -2.07
CA ILE A 157 -5.57 -15.41 -3.46
C ILE A 157 -6.89 -15.18 -4.17
N VAL A 158 -6.88 -14.36 -5.21
CA VAL A 158 -8.04 -14.05 -6.03
C VAL A 158 -7.90 -14.78 -7.36
N ARG A 159 -8.86 -15.67 -7.65
CA ARG A 159 -8.85 -16.51 -8.86
C ARG A 159 -8.66 -15.65 -10.11
N ASN A 160 -7.71 -16.04 -10.96
CA ASN A 160 -7.32 -15.36 -12.20
C ASN A 160 -6.81 -13.91 -12.04
N ARG A 161 -6.66 -13.39 -10.81
CA ARG A 161 -6.19 -12.02 -10.55
C ARG A 161 -4.92 -11.96 -9.70
N GLY A 162 -4.56 -13.05 -9.02
CA GLY A 162 -3.28 -13.19 -8.30
C GLY A 162 -3.42 -13.04 -6.80
N TYR A 163 -2.49 -12.31 -6.18
CA TYR A 163 -2.38 -12.16 -4.72
C TYR A 163 -2.84 -10.77 -4.27
N GLY A 164 -3.59 -10.71 -3.19
CA GLY A 164 -3.98 -9.45 -2.52
C GLY A 164 -3.59 -9.47 -1.04
N ALA A 165 -3.88 -8.38 -0.35
CA ALA A 165 -3.86 -8.33 1.11
C ALA A 165 -5.18 -7.84 1.68
N GLU A 166 -5.57 -8.43 2.80
CA GLU A 166 -6.67 -8.02 3.65
C GLU A 166 -6.16 -7.99 5.10
N LEU A 167 -6.06 -6.79 5.67
CA LEU A 167 -5.62 -6.68 7.06
C LEU A 167 -6.72 -7.23 7.99
N PRO A 168 -6.32 -7.86 9.12
CA PRO A 168 -7.30 -8.35 10.08
C PRO A 168 -8.14 -7.19 10.60
N ARG A 169 -9.43 -7.43 10.79
CA ARG A 169 -10.26 -6.51 11.58
C ARG A 169 -9.71 -6.58 13.00
N SER A 170 -9.27 -5.44 13.55
CA SER A 170 -8.80 -5.40 14.93
C SER A 170 -9.90 -5.99 15.81
N SER A 171 -9.61 -7.16 16.35
CA SER A 171 -10.38 -7.69 17.46
C SER A 171 -9.92 -6.84 18.62
N ALA A 172 -10.72 -5.84 18.99
CA ALA A 172 -10.50 -5.12 20.23
C ALA A 172 -10.21 -6.17 21.31
N ILE A 173 -8.98 -6.15 21.82
CA ILE A 173 -8.56 -6.99 22.94
C ILE A 173 -9.56 -6.63 24.04
N ARG A 174 -10.45 -7.57 24.33
CA ARG A 174 -11.42 -7.46 25.41
C ARG A 174 -10.76 -7.82 26.72
#